data_AF-A0A161LKE2-F1
#
_entry.id   AF-A0A161LKE2-F1
#
_cell.length_a   1.000
_cell.length_b   1.000
_cell.length_c   1.000
_cell.angle_alpha   90.00
_cell.angle_beta   90.00
_cell.angle_gamma   90.00
#
_symmetry.space_group_name_H-M   'P 1'
#
loop_
_entity.id
_entity.type
_entity.pdbx_description
1 polymer ?
#
loop_
_entity_poly.entity_id
_entity_poly.type
_entity_poly.pdbx_seq_one_letter_code
_entity_poly.pdbx_strand_id
1 'polypeptide(L)'
;MAVFLRDLRNANLMVFRDRLHAAQQQGELPPGADPRALAGYFAVVIQGMSQRARDGADATELAGVADTAMTAWPGAAPGRGSPS
;
A
#
# COMPACT_ATOMS: atom_id res chain seq x y z
N MET A 1 -6.88 8.45 1.09
CA MET A 1 -6.36 7.10 1.40
C MET A 1 -7.28 5.96 0.98
N ALA A 2 -8.55 5.91 1.40
CA ALA A 2 -9.48 4.84 1.00
C ALA A 2 -9.69 4.71 -0.53
N VAL A 3 -9.54 5.81 -1.28
CA VAL A 3 -9.60 5.83 -2.75
C VAL A 3 -8.37 5.12 -3.37
N PHE A 4 -7.18 5.37 -2.84
CA PHE A 4 -5.94 4.72 -3.32
C PHE A 4 -5.98 3.19 -3.15
N LEU A 5 -6.39 2.71 -1.98
CA LEU A 5 -6.56 1.27 -1.72
C LEU A 5 -7.68 0.64 -2.54
N ARG A 6 -8.76 1.40 -2.76
CA ARG A 6 -9.84 0.99 -3.66
C ARG A 6 -9.34 0.90 -5.11
N ASP A 7 -8.51 1.84 -5.54
CA ASP A 7 -7.87 1.82 -6.85
C ASP A 7 -6.90 0.65 -6.97
N LEU A 8 -6.09 0.33 -5.96
CA LEU A 8 -5.28 -0.91 -5.92
C LEU A 8 -6.14 -2.15 -6.07
N ARG A 9 -7.25 -2.21 -5.33
CA ARG A 9 -8.13 -3.38 -5.34
C ARG A 9 -8.77 -3.59 -6.72
N ASN A 10 -8.96 -2.50 -7.48
CA ASN A 10 -9.46 -2.53 -8.85
C ASN A 10 -8.36 -2.64 -9.90
N ALA A 11 -7.12 -2.28 -9.56
CA ALA A 11 -5.98 -2.24 -10.46
C ALA A 11 -5.20 -3.55 -10.42
N ASN A 12 -4.90 -4.10 -11.59
CA ASN A 12 -4.02 -5.25 -11.73
C ASN A 12 -2.64 -4.93 -11.11
N LEU A 13 -1.98 -5.91 -10.47
CA LEU A 13 -0.72 -5.75 -9.73
C LEU A 13 0.38 -4.99 -10.50
N MET A 14 0.42 -5.14 -11.83
CA MET A 14 1.34 -4.40 -12.70
C MET A 14 1.12 -2.88 -12.66
N VAL A 15 -0.14 -2.44 -12.71
CA VAL A 15 -0.52 -1.02 -12.63
C VAL A 15 -0.10 -0.43 -11.29
N PHE A 16 -0.18 -1.23 -10.22
CA PHE A 16 0.25 -0.79 -8.91
C PHE A 16 1.77 -0.58 -8.80
N ARG A 17 2.55 -1.50 -9.36
CA ARG A 17 4.02 -1.37 -9.44
C ARG A 17 4.42 -0.12 -10.22
N ASP A 18 3.81 0.11 -11.37
CA ASP A 18 4.15 1.24 -12.24
C ASP A 18 3.76 2.58 -11.59
N ARG A 19 2.67 2.62 -10.83
CA ARG A 19 2.29 3.78 -10.01
C ARG A 19 3.30 4.07 -8.89
N LEU A 20 3.80 3.04 -8.21
CA LEU A 20 4.81 3.21 -7.15
C LEU A 20 6.13 3.74 -7.70
N HIS A 21 6.53 3.29 -8.89
CA HIS A 21 7.68 3.88 -9.60
C HIS A 21 7.43 5.34 -9.95
N ALA A 22 6.25 5.69 -10.46
CA ALA A 22 5.90 7.08 -10.75
C ALA A 22 5.90 7.97 -9.50
N ALA A 23 5.38 7.48 -8.38
CA ALA A 23 5.37 8.18 -7.09
C ALA A 23 6.80 8.43 -6.55
N GLN A 24 7.72 7.48 -6.74
CA GLN A 24 9.13 7.68 -6.41
C GLN A 24 9.76 8.80 -7.24
N GLN A 25 9.53 8.80 -8.56
CA GLN A 25 10.05 9.83 -9.47
C GLN A 25 9.47 11.22 -9.16
N GLN A 26 8.27 11.28 -8.58
CA GLN A 26 7.59 12.51 -8.18
C GLN A 26 7.98 12.98 -6.75
N GLY A 27 8.84 12.24 -6.04
CA GLY A 27 9.27 12.57 -4.68
C GLY A 27 8.20 12.32 -3.60
N GLU A 28 7.15 11.58 -3.92
CA GLU A 28 6.08 11.22 -2.97
C GLU A 28 6.51 10.10 -2.01
N LEU A 29 7.62 9.42 -2.32
CA LEU A 29 8.24 8.41 -1.48
C LEU A 29 9.55 8.96 -0.88
N PRO A 30 9.84 8.65 0.40
CA PRO A 30 11.08 9.04 1.03
C PRO A 30 12.29 8.40 0.31
N PRO A 31 13.48 9.03 0.34
CA PRO A 31 14.66 8.57 -0.39
C PRO A 31 15.11 7.14 -0.07
N GLY A 32 14.76 6.62 1.11
CA GLY A 32 15.07 5.25 1.55
C GLY A 32 13.97 4.23 1.29
N ALA A 33 12.85 4.60 0.65
CA ALA A 33 11.82 3.64 0.28
C ALA A 33 12.32 2.73 -0.85
N ASP A 34 12.01 1.43 -0.76
CA ASP A 34 12.17 0.47 -1.85
C ASP A 34 10.79 0.20 -2.48
N PRO A 35 10.46 0.82 -3.63
CA PRO A 35 9.17 0.62 -4.29
C PRO A 35 8.92 -0.82 -4.71
N ARG A 36 9.97 -1.59 -5.01
CA ARG A 36 9.84 -2.99 -5.40
C ARG A 36 9.44 -3.83 -4.19
N ALA A 37 10.09 -3.62 -3.04
CA ALA A 37 9.72 -4.28 -1.80
C ALA A 37 8.30 -3.90 -1.36
N LEU A 38 7.94 -2.62 -1.45
CA LEU A 38 6.58 -2.13 -1.13
C LEU A 38 5.53 -2.75 -2.05
N ALA A 39 5.78 -2.76 -3.37
CA ALA A 39 4.90 -3.40 -4.33
C ALA A 39 4.68 -4.89 -3.98
N GLY A 40 5.76 -5.61 -3.67
CA GLY A 40 5.70 -7.01 -3.27
C GLY A 40 4.92 -7.24 -1.97
N TYR A 41 5.15 -6.41 -0.96
CA TYR A 41 4.43 -6.48 0.31
C TYR A 41 2.92 -6.31 0.11
N PHE A 42 2.50 -5.21 -0.54
CA PHE A 42 1.08 -4.96 -0.77
C PHE A 42 0.44 -5.99 -1.70
N ALA A 43 1.20 -6.57 -2.64
CA ALA A 43 0.73 -7.67 -3.46
C ALA A 43 0.33 -8.90 -2.64
N VAL A 44 1.20 -9.31 -1.72
CA VAL A 44 0.94 -10.44 -0.81
C VAL A 44 -0.26 -10.13 0.10
N VAL A 45 -0.36 -8.91 0.62
CA VAL A 45 -1.50 -8.49 1.44
C VAL A 45 -2.82 -8.58 0.67
N ILE A 46 -2.87 -8.06 -0.56
CA ILE A 46 -4.07 -8.12 -1.42
C ILE A 46 -4.47 -9.56 -1.76
N GLN A 47 -3.49 -10.40 -2.08
CA GLN A 47 -3.73 -11.82 -2.35
C GLN A 47 -4.31 -12.52 -1.11
N GLY A 48 -3.73 -12.28 0.07
CA GLY A 48 -4.21 -12.82 1.34
C GLY A 48 -5.62 -12.36 1.70
N MET A 49 -5.93 -11.07 1.52
CA MET A 49 -7.29 -10.54 1.73
C MET A 49 -8.29 -11.16 0.75
N SER A 50 -7.90 -11.35 -0.51
CA SER A 50 -8.76 -12.00 -1.51
C SER A 50 -9.04 -13.46 -1.18
N GLN A 51 -8.05 -14.17 -0.62
CA GLN A 51 -8.24 -15.54 -0.14
C GLN A 51 -9.19 -15.59 1.05
N ARG A 52 -8.96 -14.77 2.09
CA ARG A 52 -9.85 -14.69 3.26
C ARG A 52 -11.29 -14.34 2.91
N ALA A 53 -11.49 -13.43 1.95
CA ALA A 53 -12.82 -13.10 1.46
C ALA A 53 -13.54 -14.32 0.86
N ARG A 54 -12.82 -15.19 0.12
CA ARG A 54 -13.36 -16.44 -0.42
C ARG A 54 -13.67 -17.45 0.69
N ASP A 55 -12.88 -17.43 1.76
CA ASP A 55 -13.06 -18.30 2.93
C ASP A 55 -14.15 -17.78 3.90
N GLY A 56 -14.79 -16.64 3.58
CA GLY A 56 -15.96 -16.11 4.30
C GLY A 56 -15.67 -14.99 5.31
N ALA A 57 -14.46 -14.41 5.31
CA ALA A 57 -14.16 -13.24 6.13
C ALA A 57 -15.06 -12.06 5.78
N ASP A 58 -15.53 -11.33 6.80
CA ASP A 58 -16.40 -10.18 6.60
C ASP A 58 -15.61 -8.91 6.21
N ALA A 59 -16.36 -7.87 5.80
CA ALA A 59 -15.76 -6.61 5.36
C ALA A 59 -14.98 -5.89 6.47
N THR A 60 -15.35 -6.08 7.74
CA THR A 60 -14.69 -5.45 8.89
C THR A 60 -13.33 -6.07 9.13
N GLU A 61 -13.23 -7.40 9.07
CA GLU A 61 -11.95 -8.11 9.19
C GLU A 61 -10.98 -7.69 8.08
N LEU A 62 -11.45 -7.68 6.82
CA LEU A 62 -10.63 -7.30 5.66
C LEU A 62 -10.21 -5.82 5.72
N ALA A 63 -11.07 -4.94 6.25
CA ALA A 63 -10.72 -3.53 6.46
C ALA A 63 -9.60 -3.38 7.50
N GLY A 64 -9.63 -4.13 8.61
CA GLY A 64 -8.58 -4.11 9.62
C GLY A 64 -7.22 -4.56 9.07
N VAL A 65 -7.20 -5.54 8.16
CA VAL A 65 -5.97 -5.96 7.47
C VAL A 65 -5.44 -4.84 6.57
N ALA A 66 -6.31 -4.18 5.81
CA ALA A 66 -5.93 -3.07 4.94
C ALA A 66 -5.37 -1.88 5.75
N ASP A 67 -6.02 -1.51 6.86
CA ASP A 67 -5.58 -0.43 7.74
C ASP A 67 -4.21 -0.74 8.36
N THR A 68 -4.00 -1.99 8.79
CA THR A 68 -2.71 -2.44 9.31
C THR A 68 -1.62 -2.35 8.25
N ALA A 69 -1.89 -2.82 7.03
CA ALA A 69 -0.93 -2.76 5.94
C ALA A 69 -0.56 -1.33 5.54
N MET A 70 -1.49 -0.38 5.66
CA MET A 70 -1.21 1.04 5.40
C MET A 70 -0.25 1.68 6.40
N THR A 71 -0.08 1.10 7.59
CA THR A 71 0.95 1.57 8.53
C THR A 71 2.37 1.36 8.00
N ALA A 72 2.56 0.42 7.07
CA ALA A 72 3.82 0.18 6.38
C ALA A 72 4.05 1.16 5.20
N TRP A 73 3.08 2.03 4.87
CA TRP A 73 3.25 3.01 3.81
C TRP A 73 4.28 4.07 4.22
N PRO A 74 5.39 4.25 3.46
CA PRO A 74 6.39 5.24 3.79
C PRO A 74 5.86 6.64 3.49
N GLY A 75 5.87 7.52 4.51
CA GLY A 75 5.28 8.87 4.44
C GLY A 75 4.09 9.10 5.38
N ALA A 76 3.65 8.08 6.12
CA ALA A 76 2.69 8.25 7.21
C ALA A 76 3.28 8.87 8.48
N ALA A 77 4.61 8.99 8.58
CA ALA A 77 5.25 9.79 9.62
C ALA A 77 5.27 11.26 9.19
N PRO A 78 4.74 12.20 10.00
CA PRO A 78 4.97 13.62 9.78
C PRO A 78 6.47 13.82 9.76
N GLY A 79 6.98 14.52 8.74
CA GLY A 79 8.39 14.81 8.60
C GLY A 79 8.94 15.37 9.91
N ARG A 80 9.71 14.56 10.64
CA ARG A 80 10.78 15.08 11.50
C ARG A 80 11.94 15.47 10.60
N GLY A 81 11.65 16.43 9.73
CA GLY A 81 12.59 17.17 8.96
C GLY A 81 12.26 18.63 9.21
N SER A 82 12.85 19.21 10.23
CA SER A 82 13.28 20.60 10.14
C SER A 82 14.42 20.89 11.12
N PRO A 83 15.30 21.82 10.73
CA PRO A 83 16.72 21.77 10.99
C PRO A 83 17.15 22.86 11.98
N SER A 84 18.19 22.58 12.77
CA SER A 84 19.39 23.42 12.90
C SER A 84 20.36 22.78 13.88
#